data_AF-A0A8H3L4Q3-F1
#
_entry.id   AF-A0A8H3L4Q3-F1
#
_cell.length_a   1.000
_cell.length_b   1.000
_cell.length_c   1.000
_cell.angle_alpha   90.00
_cell.angle_beta   90.00
_cell.angle_gamma   90.00
#
_symmetry.space_group_name_H-M   'P 1'
#
loop_
_entity.id
_entity.type
_entity.pdbx_description
1 polymer ?
#
loop_
_entity_poly.entity_id
_entity_poly.type
_entity_poly.pdbx_seq_one_letter_code
_entity_poly.pdbx_strand_id
1 'polypeptide(L)'
;MMYCATTFIICTYQIEIFQIILRYIYGGILSLDELETSDIFKILVAADELFLQELVGYLQNYLIVNKSEWMEQHFELTHRTSFQSNNFSELQQYCLDIIADSPEKLLIQLISHQFLKNY
;
A
#
# COMPACT_ATOMS: atom_id res chain seq x y z
N MET A 1 -28.93 6.19 10.29
CA MET A 1 -28.81 6.53 8.86
C MET A 1 -27.37 6.85 8.40
N MET A 2 -26.35 6.88 9.28
CA MET A 2 -24.95 7.17 8.87
C MET A 2 -24.19 5.98 8.23
N TYR A 3 -24.61 4.73 8.45
CA TYR A 3 -23.91 3.56 7.94
C TYR A 3 -24.14 3.28 6.43
N CYS A 4 -25.15 3.90 5.80
CA CYS A 4 -25.37 3.73 4.35
C CYS A 4 -24.36 4.49 3.50
N ALA A 5 -23.97 5.70 3.90
CA ALA A 5 -23.09 6.54 3.09
C ALA A 5 -21.66 5.97 3.03
N THR A 6 -21.11 5.53 4.17
CA THR A 6 -19.78 4.92 4.23
C THR A 6 -19.73 3.58 3.51
N THR A 7 -20.75 2.72 3.67
CA THR A 7 -20.81 1.43 2.96
C THR A 7 -20.92 1.64 1.44
N PHE A 8 -21.67 2.64 0.97
CA PHE A 8 -21.82 2.92 -0.45
C PHE A 8 -20.52 3.42 -1.09
N ILE A 9 -19.78 4.29 -0.41
CA ILE A 9 -18.48 4.83 -0.88
C ILE A 9 -17.41 3.71 -0.95
N ILE A 10 -17.40 2.78 0.00
CA ILE A 10 -16.49 1.63 -0.02
C ILE A 10 -16.75 0.76 -1.26
N CYS A 11 -18.01 0.49 -1.58
CA CYS A 11 -18.39 -0.28 -2.77
C CYS A 11 -17.99 0.41 -4.08
N THR A 12 -18.18 1.72 -4.21
CA THR A 12 -17.80 2.45 -5.44
C THR A 12 -16.28 2.48 -5.63
N TYR A 13 -15.54 2.66 -4.54
CA TYR A 13 -14.10 2.79 -4.58
C TYR A 13 -13.39 1.45 -4.87
N GLN A 14 -13.96 0.33 -4.40
CA GLN A 14 -13.48 -1.01 -4.77
C GLN A 14 -13.71 -1.32 -6.26
N ILE A 15 -14.76 -0.76 -6.87
CA ILE A 15 -15.05 -0.91 -8.30
C ILE A 15 -13.98 -0.20 -9.15
N GLU A 16 -13.51 0.98 -8.74
CA GLU A 16 -12.48 1.74 -9.48
C GLU A 16 -11.15 0.98 -9.55
N ILE A 17 -10.68 0.44 -8.41
CA ILE A 17 -9.46 -0.40 -8.36
C ILE A 17 -9.60 -1.62 -9.27
N PHE A 18 -10.76 -2.29 -9.23
CA PHE A 18 -11.01 -3.45 -10.07
C PHE A 18 -11.00 -3.08 -11.56
N GLN A 19 -11.57 -1.93 -11.95
CA GLN A 19 -11.51 -1.45 -13.33
C GLN A 19 -10.08 -1.17 -13.80
N ILE A 20 -9.23 -0.62 -12.93
CA ILE A 20 -7.81 -0.39 -13.22
C ILE A 20 -7.11 -1.73 -13.49
N ILE A 21 -7.34 -2.75 -12.64
CA ILE A 21 -6.76 -4.08 -12.81
C ILE A 21 -7.28 -4.76 -14.09
N LEU A 22 -8.58 -4.66 -14.38
CA LEU A 22 -9.14 -5.18 -15.63
C LEU A 22 -8.50 -4.53 -16.86
N ARG A 23 -8.32 -3.20 -16.83
CA ARG A 23 -7.64 -2.48 -17.92
C ARG A 23 -6.21 -2.95 -18.09
N TYR A 24 -5.50 -3.27 -17.00
CA TYR A 24 -4.18 -3.89 -17.07
C TYR A 24 -4.24 -5.30 -17.69
N ILE A 25 -5.18 -6.16 -17.28
CA ILE A 25 -5.30 -7.54 -17.82
C ILE A 25 -5.58 -7.53 -19.33
N TYR A 26 -6.49 -6.66 -19.80
CA TYR A 26 -6.87 -6.61 -21.21
C TYR A 26 -5.98 -5.71 -22.08
N GLY A 27 -5.39 -4.67 -21.48
CA GLY A 27 -4.59 -3.66 -22.19
C GLY A 27 -3.09 -3.82 -22.02
N GLY A 28 -2.63 -4.58 -21.03
CA GLY A 28 -1.22 -4.80 -20.70
C GLY A 28 -0.48 -3.58 -20.13
N ILE A 29 -1.15 -2.42 -20.01
CA ILE A 29 -0.53 -1.16 -19.60
C ILE A 29 -1.22 -0.64 -18.34
N LEU A 30 -0.42 -0.33 -17.32
CA LEU A 30 -0.85 0.30 -16.08
C LEU A 30 -0.17 1.66 -15.91
N SER A 31 -0.96 2.74 -15.94
CA SER A 31 -0.49 4.09 -15.64
C SER A 31 -0.56 4.32 -14.12
N LEU A 32 0.61 4.47 -13.49
CA LEU A 32 0.74 4.70 -12.04
C LEU A 32 1.01 6.17 -11.68
N ASP A 33 1.32 7.01 -12.66
CA ASP A 33 1.70 8.42 -12.43
C ASP A 33 0.52 9.28 -12.00
N GLU A 34 -0.69 8.92 -12.44
CA GLU A 34 -1.94 9.63 -12.15
C GLU A 34 -2.61 9.17 -10.85
N LEU A 35 -2.07 8.13 -10.20
CA LEU A 35 -2.68 7.52 -9.02
C LEU A 35 -2.02 8.04 -7.74
N GLU A 36 -2.83 8.21 -6.69
CA GLU A 36 -2.28 8.48 -5.37
C GLU A 36 -1.51 7.24 -4.86
N THR A 37 -0.40 7.45 -4.14
CA THR A 37 0.39 6.34 -3.59
C THR A 37 -0.45 5.41 -2.70
N SER A 38 -1.42 5.96 -1.98
CA SER A 38 -2.42 5.22 -1.19
C SER A 38 -3.26 4.27 -2.06
N ASP A 39 -3.66 4.68 -3.25
CA ASP A 39 -4.41 3.88 -4.21
C ASP A 39 -3.54 2.76 -4.78
N ILE A 40 -2.26 3.05 -5.04
CA ILE A 40 -1.28 2.06 -5.52
C ILE A 40 -1.12 0.92 -4.50
N PHE A 41 -1.07 1.21 -3.20
CA PHE A 41 -1.07 0.17 -2.17
C PHE A 41 -2.34 -0.68 -2.18
N LYS A 42 -3.51 -0.10 -2.47
CA LYS A 42 -4.75 -0.88 -2.55
C LYS A 42 -4.81 -1.72 -3.81
N ILE A 43 -4.30 -1.21 -4.93
CA ILE A 43 -4.12 -1.99 -6.17
C ILE A 43 -3.16 -3.15 -5.93
N LEU A 44 -2.07 -2.93 -5.18
CA LEU A 44 -1.14 -3.98 -4.79
C LEU A 44 -1.83 -5.11 -3.99
N VAL A 45 -2.64 -4.75 -2.99
CA VAL A 45 -3.42 -5.73 -2.21
C VAL A 45 -4.42 -6.47 -3.10
N ALA A 46 -5.15 -5.76 -3.96
CA ALA A 46 -6.10 -6.39 -4.88
C ALA A 46 -5.41 -7.28 -5.93
N ALA A 47 -4.23 -6.90 -6.41
CA ALA A 47 -3.43 -7.72 -7.32
C ALA A 47 -2.99 -9.03 -6.66
N ASP A 48 -2.65 -9.00 -5.37
CA ASP A 48 -2.33 -10.18 -4.59
C ASP A 48 -3.55 -11.09 -4.39
N GLU A 49 -4.70 -10.52 -4.02
CA GLU A 49 -5.98 -11.25 -3.90
C GLU A 49 -6.41 -11.92 -5.22
N LEU A 50 -6.07 -11.30 -6.36
CA LEU A 50 -6.32 -11.82 -7.69
C LEU A 50 -5.19 -12.73 -8.23
N PHE A 51 -4.18 -13.02 -7.41
CA PHE A 51 -3.01 -13.85 -7.76
C PHE A 51 -2.21 -13.35 -8.97
N LEU A 52 -2.17 -12.04 -9.22
CA LEU A 52 -1.43 -11.40 -10.30
C LEU A 52 0.02 -11.11 -9.88
N GLN A 53 0.82 -12.16 -9.71
CA GLN A 53 2.18 -12.06 -9.12
C GLN A 53 3.12 -11.14 -9.91
N GLU A 54 3.02 -11.10 -11.24
CA GLU A 54 3.83 -10.19 -12.06
C GLU A 54 3.50 -8.71 -11.76
N LEU A 55 2.22 -8.40 -11.60
CA LEU A 55 1.76 -7.06 -11.24
C LEU A 55 2.19 -6.71 -9.81
N VAL A 56 2.11 -7.65 -8.88
CA VAL A 56 2.60 -7.48 -7.49
C VAL A 56 4.08 -7.10 -7.50
N GLY A 57 4.94 -7.85 -8.21
CA GLY A 57 6.37 -7.55 -8.32
C GLY A 57 6.65 -6.18 -8.96
N TYR A 58 5.90 -5.81 -10.01
CA TYR A 58 6.00 -4.50 -10.64
C TYR A 58 5.65 -3.35 -9.68
N LEU A 59 4.53 -3.48 -8.96
CA LEU A 59 4.05 -2.46 -8.03
C LEU A 59 4.99 -2.28 -6.83
N GLN A 60 5.52 -3.36 -6.26
CA GLN A 60 6.50 -3.29 -5.18
C GLN A 60 7.75 -2.52 -5.60
N ASN A 61 8.33 -2.87 -6.76
CA ASN A 61 9.50 -2.18 -7.29
C ASN A 61 9.21 -0.71 -7.59
N TYR A 62 8.05 -0.39 -8.17
CA TYR A 62 7.65 0.98 -8.43
C TYR A 62 7.56 1.81 -7.15
N LEU A 63 6.95 1.26 -6.09
CA LEU A 63 6.82 1.92 -4.80
C LEU A 63 8.20 2.21 -4.18
N ILE A 64 9.09 1.22 -4.16
CA ILE A 64 10.44 1.34 -3.59
C ILE A 64 11.28 2.36 -4.35
N VAL A 65 11.25 2.34 -5.69
CA VAL A 65 12.10 3.21 -6.51
C VAL A 65 11.57 4.65 -6.57
N ASN A 66 10.25 4.83 -6.73
CA ASN A 66 9.68 6.14 -7.05
C ASN A 66 8.94 6.81 -5.89
N LYS A 67 8.55 6.05 -4.86
CA LYS A 67 7.71 6.52 -3.75
C LYS A 67 8.35 6.27 -2.37
N SER A 68 9.65 6.00 -2.31
CA SER A 68 10.41 5.76 -1.06
C SER A 68 10.21 6.87 -0.02
N GLU A 69 10.35 8.14 -0.42
CA GLU A 69 10.16 9.28 0.49
C GLU A 69 8.74 9.30 1.08
N TRP A 70 7.72 9.06 0.25
CA TRP A 70 6.33 8.99 0.73
C TRP A 70 6.15 7.81 1.70
N MET A 71 6.76 6.66 1.40
CA MET A 71 6.68 5.46 2.22
C MET A 71 7.37 5.64 3.58
N GLU A 72 8.48 6.37 3.65
CA GLU A 72 9.13 6.72 4.92
C GLU A 72 8.28 7.68 5.76
N GLN A 73 7.66 8.68 5.12
CA GLN A 73 6.72 9.59 5.79
C GLN A 73 5.48 8.85 6.32
N HIS A 74 5.01 7.83 5.59
CA HIS A 74 3.84 7.02 5.93
C HIS A 74 4.22 5.60 6.35
N PHE A 75 5.30 5.47 7.13
CA PHE A 75 5.90 4.17 7.45
C PHE A 75 4.93 3.18 8.10
N GLU A 76 4.02 3.62 8.97
CA GLU A 76 3.03 2.72 9.58
C GLU A 76 2.14 2.04 8.53
N LEU A 77 1.67 2.79 7.53
CA LEU A 77 0.83 2.26 6.46
C LEU A 77 1.63 1.29 5.59
N THR A 78 2.84 1.69 5.19
CA THR A 78 3.77 0.85 4.41
C THR A 78 4.07 -0.46 5.14
N HIS A 79 4.48 -0.38 6.41
CA HIS A 79 4.79 -1.52 7.26
C HIS A 79 3.56 -2.42 7.39
N ARG A 80 2.40 -1.88 7.81
CA ARG A 80 1.19 -2.68 7.95
C ARG A 80 0.83 -3.41 6.67
N THR A 81 0.92 -2.72 5.52
CA THR A 81 0.58 -3.31 4.22
C THR A 81 1.58 -4.37 3.78
N SER A 82 2.88 -4.14 3.97
CA SER A 82 3.93 -5.12 3.63
C SER A 82 3.74 -6.46 4.36
N PHE A 83 3.28 -6.44 5.62
CA PHE A 83 3.04 -7.64 6.43
C PHE A 83 1.62 -8.20 6.29
N GLN A 84 0.76 -7.63 5.44
CA GLN A 84 -0.56 -8.21 5.16
C GLN A 84 -0.48 -9.49 4.33
N SER A 85 0.54 -9.63 3.49
CA SER A 85 0.73 -10.80 2.63
C SER A 85 2.19 -11.22 2.57
N ASN A 86 2.42 -12.52 2.48
CA ASN A 86 3.76 -13.09 2.28
C ASN A 86 4.30 -12.86 0.86
N ASN A 87 3.45 -12.44 -0.07
CA ASN A 87 3.86 -12.16 -1.46
C ASN A 87 4.49 -10.76 -1.61
N PHE A 88 4.55 -9.97 -0.53
CA PHE A 88 5.15 -8.64 -0.52
C PHE A 88 6.58 -8.64 0.02
N SER A 89 7.38 -9.64 -0.35
CA SER A 89 8.73 -9.86 0.19
C SER A 89 9.65 -8.66 0.02
N GLU A 90 9.57 -7.96 -1.11
CA GLU A 90 10.42 -6.82 -1.44
C GLU A 90 10.07 -5.62 -0.56
N LEU A 91 8.78 -5.36 -0.33
CA LEU A 91 8.34 -4.32 0.60
C LEU A 91 8.66 -4.67 2.05
N GLN A 92 8.54 -5.94 2.44
CA GLN A 92 8.93 -6.40 3.77
C GLN A 92 10.42 -6.17 4.01
N GLN A 93 11.27 -6.55 3.05
CA GLN A 93 12.71 -6.34 3.14
C GLN A 93 13.04 -4.84 3.20
N TYR A 94 12.41 -4.03 2.36
CA TYR A 94 12.55 -2.57 2.41
C TYR A 94 12.20 -2.00 3.80
N CYS A 95 11.09 -2.45 4.40
CA CYS A 95 10.74 -2.05 5.76
C CYS A 95 11.81 -2.48 6.76
N LEU A 96 12.28 -3.73 6.70
CA LEU A 96 13.33 -4.27 7.59
C LEU A 96 14.64 -3.50 7.48
N ASP A 97 15.04 -3.10 6.28
CA ASP A 97 16.25 -2.32 6.04
C ASP A 97 16.15 -0.93 6.70
N ILE A 98 14.99 -0.26 6.60
CA ILE A 98 14.73 1.00 7.32
C ILE A 98 14.80 0.80 8.84
N ILE A 99 14.26 -0.31 9.36
CA ILE A 99 14.32 -0.65 10.78
C ILE A 99 15.77 -0.81 11.24
N ALA A 100 16.56 -1.51 10.45
CA ALA A 100 17.97 -1.79 10.75
C ALA A 100 18.81 -0.51 10.71
N ASP A 101 18.56 0.38 9.73
CA ASP A 101 19.32 1.62 9.55
C ASP A 101 18.96 2.71 10.56
N SER A 102 17.75 2.70 11.12
CA SER A 102 17.28 3.75 12.03
C SER A 102 16.26 3.26 13.07
N PRO A 103 16.67 2.39 14.01
CA PRO A 103 15.76 1.85 15.03
C PRO A 103 15.16 2.94 15.93
N GLU A 104 15.87 4.05 16.16
CA GLU A 104 15.41 5.17 16.99
C GLU A 104 14.25 5.96 16.36
N LYS A 105 14.25 6.15 15.03
CA LYS A 105 13.17 6.85 14.32
C LYS A 105 11.84 6.09 14.42
N LEU A 106 11.91 4.76 14.39
CA LEU A 106 10.75 3.89 14.53
C LEU A 106 10.21 3.86 15.95
N LEU A 107 11.08 3.85 16.96
CA LEU A 107 10.65 4.00 18.35
C LEU A 107 9.86 5.32 18.51
N ILE A 108 10.34 6.43 17.95
CA ILE A 108 9.63 7.72 18.03
C ILE A 108 8.30 7.68 17.25
N GLN A 109 8.24 7.10 16.06
CA GLN A 109 6.99 6.96 15.28
C GLN A 109 5.97 6.05 15.99
N LEU A 110 6.38 4.88 16.48
CA LEU A 110 5.52 3.94 17.19
C LEU A 110 5.01 4.52 18.51
N ILE A 111 5.88 5.19 19.27
CA ILE A 111 5.52 5.89 20.51
C ILE A 111 4.54 7.03 20.19
N SER A 112 4.82 7.87 19.18
CA SER A 112 3.93 8.98 18.81
C SER A 112 2.51 8.53 18.42
N HIS A 113 2.37 7.37 17.78
CA HIS A 113 1.06 6.83 17.43
C HIS A 113 0.36 6.13 18.61
N GLN A 114 1.09 5.44 19.50
CA GLN A 114 0.52 4.91 20.74
C GLN A 114 0.05 6.01 21.69
N PHE A 115 0.71 7.17 21.72
CA PHE A 115 0.29 8.32 22.52
C PHE A 115 -0.97 9.00 21.97
N LEU A 116 -1.13 9.12 20.64
CA LEU A 116 -2.34 9.71 20.03
C LEU A 116 -3.57 8.78 20.04
N LYS A 117 -3.40 7.46 20.19
CA LYS A 117 -4.54 6.53 20.38
C LYS A 117 -5.06 6.48 21.83
N ASN A 118 -4.36 7.12 22.78
CA ASN A 118 -4.71 7.15 24.21
C ASN A 118 -5.25 8.52 24.69
N TYR A 119 -5.54 9.44 23.77
CA TYR A 119 -6.22 10.71 24.04
C TYR A 119 -7.33 10.97 23.03
#